data_AF-K6Y8T0-F1
#
_entry.id   AF-K6Y8T0-F1
#
_cell.length_a   1.000
_cell.length_b   1.000
_cell.length_c   1.000
_cell.angle_alpha   90.00
_cell.angle_beta   90.00
_cell.angle_gamma   90.00
#
_symmetry.space_group_name_H-M   'P 1'
#
loop_
_entity.id
_entity.type
_entity.pdbx_description
1 polymer ?
#
loop_
_entity_poly.entity_id
_entity_poly.type
_entity_poly.pdbx_seq_one_letter_code
_entity_poly.pdbx_strand_id
1 'polypeptide(L)'
;MPKRTNDFQKLVLAINNHFASESAKVTESAMLFDPESEQDREIDILIEDEIGGYHLKVGVECTAIGRPLTVGKLAELVDKHKNVGINKTVIVSRSGFAGSAQKKAEKLGVELIAYEAAMEKDWPLDFKVMSNIKPVHVSCELMPDLPLALAKESSLDGFTNGEDYTVVEHHKPVSQFLFELLSSKTGGLMLPPYLNTEHAENEGVSFSENWSFAPPITLRSKNGKTAKIIGASPSYIYRRTTLVGDLKAGIYNNRMVASSVLKSNGIFKESRFTISSDTNQNGQSGFSLSLSLDTD
;
A
#
# COMPACT_ATOMS: atom_id res chain seq x y z
N MET A 1 20.67 -29.28 -0.57
CA MET A 1 19.91 -29.31 -1.85
C MET A 1 19.42 -30.71 -2.16
N PRO A 2 18.14 -30.90 -2.51
CA PRO A 2 17.72 -32.10 -3.24
C PRO A 2 18.52 -32.15 -4.54
N LYS A 3 18.87 -33.36 -4.99
CA LYS A 3 19.55 -33.58 -6.27
C LYS A 3 18.77 -32.85 -7.37
N ARG A 4 19.41 -31.90 -8.08
CA ARG A 4 18.81 -31.10 -9.17
C ARG A 4 17.93 -32.01 -10.03
N THR A 5 16.62 -31.91 -9.86
CA THR A 5 15.66 -32.70 -10.62
C THR A 5 15.46 -32.02 -11.95
N ASN A 6 15.35 -32.83 -13.00
CA ASN A 6 15.08 -32.38 -14.37
C ASN A 6 13.92 -31.37 -14.44
N ASP A 7 12.92 -31.54 -13.57
CA ASP A 7 11.72 -30.71 -13.56
C ASP A 7 11.95 -29.27 -13.07
N PHE A 8 12.82 -29.05 -12.07
CA PHE A 8 13.16 -27.69 -11.64
C PHE A 8 13.84 -26.91 -12.77
N GLN A 9 14.79 -27.55 -13.45
CA GLN A 9 15.49 -26.96 -14.59
C GLN A 9 14.56 -26.68 -15.78
N LYS A 10 13.61 -27.59 -16.05
CA LYS A 10 12.56 -27.36 -17.06
C LYS A 10 11.69 -26.15 -16.73
N LEU A 11 11.33 -25.96 -15.46
CA LEU A 11 10.53 -24.82 -15.05
C LEU A 11 11.30 -23.52 -15.21
N VAL A 12 12.56 -23.45 -14.76
CA VAL A 12 13.44 -22.29 -14.99
C VAL A 12 13.52 -21.96 -16.48
N LEU A 13 13.72 -22.98 -17.33
CA LEU A 13 13.77 -22.79 -18.78
C LEU A 13 12.43 -22.28 -19.34
N ALA A 14 11.30 -22.82 -18.89
CA ALA A 14 9.97 -22.38 -19.32
C ALA A 14 9.71 -20.92 -18.95
N ILE A 15 10.02 -20.52 -17.71
CA ILE A 15 9.90 -19.14 -17.24
C ILE A 15 10.77 -18.22 -18.09
N ASN A 16 12.06 -18.56 -18.29
CA ASN A 16 12.96 -17.78 -19.13
C ASN A 16 12.44 -17.62 -20.56
N ASN A 17 11.89 -18.68 -21.16
CA ASN A 17 11.32 -18.61 -22.51
C ASN A 17 10.12 -17.66 -22.58
N HIS A 18 9.28 -17.62 -21.53
CA HIS A 18 8.14 -16.70 -21.49
C HIS A 18 8.60 -15.22 -21.40
N PHE A 19 9.74 -14.95 -20.75
CA PHE A 19 10.31 -13.61 -20.64
C PHE A 19 11.34 -13.26 -21.72
N ALA A 20 11.58 -14.12 -22.73
CA ALA A 20 12.66 -13.93 -23.70
C ALA A 20 12.59 -12.60 -24.51
N SER A 21 11.41 -11.97 -24.59
CA SER A 21 11.18 -10.68 -25.25
C SER A 21 10.84 -9.53 -24.30
N GLU A 22 10.94 -9.73 -22.98
CA GLU A 22 10.58 -8.77 -21.94
C GLU A 22 11.84 -8.30 -21.18
N SER A 23 11.75 -7.24 -20.38
CA SER A 23 12.88 -6.71 -19.58
C SER A 23 13.19 -7.53 -18.31
N ALA A 24 12.29 -8.45 -17.94
CA ALA A 24 12.42 -9.20 -16.71
C ALA A 24 13.65 -10.13 -16.71
N LYS A 25 14.35 -10.14 -15.58
CA LYS A 25 15.51 -10.99 -15.31
C LYS A 25 15.10 -12.15 -14.43
N VAL A 26 15.37 -13.37 -14.88
CA VAL A 26 15.13 -14.60 -14.11
C VAL A 26 16.46 -15.12 -13.58
N THR A 27 16.58 -15.24 -12.27
CA THR A 27 17.78 -15.76 -11.57
C THR A 27 17.44 -17.04 -10.83
N GLU A 28 18.12 -18.13 -11.16
CA GLU A 28 18.03 -19.40 -10.42
C GLU A 28 18.86 -19.32 -9.13
N SER A 29 18.35 -19.91 -8.03
CA SER A 29 19.07 -20.05 -6.75
C SER A 29 19.65 -18.72 -6.28
N ALA A 30 18.79 -17.70 -6.24
CA ALA A 30 19.18 -16.34 -5.90
C ALA A 30 19.38 -16.22 -4.38
N MET A 31 20.52 -15.68 -3.96
CA MET A 31 20.79 -15.38 -2.55
C MET A 31 20.39 -13.93 -2.25
N LEU A 32 19.45 -13.74 -1.33
CA LEU A 32 19.02 -12.42 -0.86
C LEU A 32 19.31 -12.28 0.64
N PHE A 33 19.91 -11.16 1.04
CA PHE A 33 20.23 -10.89 2.43
C PHE A 33 18.96 -10.60 3.25
N ASP A 34 18.74 -11.35 4.32
CA ASP A 34 17.70 -11.13 5.32
C ASP A 34 18.26 -10.30 6.49
N PRO A 35 17.86 -9.03 6.64
CA PRO A 35 18.40 -8.15 7.67
C PRO A 35 17.91 -8.51 9.08
N GLU A 36 16.82 -9.25 9.24
CA GLU A 36 16.36 -9.65 10.59
C GLU A 36 17.19 -10.81 11.15
N SER A 37 17.61 -11.74 10.29
CA SER A 37 18.42 -12.90 10.71
C SER A 37 19.91 -12.76 10.43
N GLU A 38 20.32 -11.67 9.76
CA GLU A 38 21.69 -11.40 9.30
C GLU A 38 22.28 -12.54 8.46
N GLN A 39 21.45 -13.17 7.62
CA GLN A 39 21.82 -14.33 6.81
C GLN A 39 21.28 -14.21 5.39
N ASP A 40 21.99 -14.79 4.43
CA ASP A 40 21.46 -14.93 3.08
C ASP A 40 20.41 -16.04 3.02
N ARG A 41 19.26 -15.73 2.42
CA ARG A 41 18.19 -16.68 2.11
C ARG A 41 18.26 -17.04 0.63
N GLU A 42 18.23 -18.33 0.36
CA GLU A 42 18.11 -18.85 -1.00
C GLU A 42 16.63 -18.80 -1.45
N ILE A 43 16.41 -18.17 -2.59
CA ILE A 43 15.16 -18.18 -3.35
C ILE A 43 15.36 -19.09 -4.56
N ASP A 44 14.54 -20.14 -4.72
CA ASP A 44 14.77 -21.14 -5.78
C ASP A 44 14.76 -20.48 -7.17
N ILE A 45 13.77 -19.61 -7.45
CA ILE A 45 13.76 -18.78 -8.67
C ILE A 45 13.32 -17.36 -8.28
N LEU A 46 14.15 -16.38 -8.62
CA LEU A 46 13.84 -14.97 -8.47
C LEU A 46 13.57 -14.36 -9.85
N ILE A 47 12.39 -13.78 -10.02
CA ILE A 47 12.05 -13.00 -11.22
C ILE A 47 12.05 -11.53 -10.80
N GLU A 48 12.89 -10.74 -11.45
CA GLU A 48 13.05 -9.30 -11.21
C GLU A 48 12.61 -8.53 -12.45
N ASP A 49 11.86 -7.44 -12.29
CA ASP A 49 11.53 -6.54 -13.41
C ASP A 49 11.46 -5.09 -12.92
N GLU A 50 11.54 -4.15 -13.85
CA GLU A 50 11.39 -2.72 -13.57
C GLU A 50 10.11 -2.20 -14.23
N ILE A 51 9.12 -1.88 -13.40
CA ILE A 51 7.80 -1.48 -13.86
C ILE A 51 7.48 -0.09 -13.31
N GLY A 52 7.31 0.88 -14.20
CA GLY A 52 6.93 2.25 -13.81
C GLY A 52 7.93 2.92 -12.85
N GLY A 53 9.23 2.57 -12.94
CA GLY A 53 10.28 3.04 -12.04
C GLY A 53 10.41 2.27 -10.73
N TYR A 54 9.69 1.16 -10.56
CA TYR A 54 9.73 0.31 -9.37
C TYR A 54 10.37 -1.04 -9.67
N HIS A 55 11.29 -1.46 -8.80
CA HIS A 55 11.86 -2.81 -8.83
C HIS A 55 10.88 -3.81 -8.20
N LEU A 56 10.37 -4.71 -9.02
CA LEU A 56 9.48 -5.78 -8.60
C LEU A 56 10.25 -7.09 -8.51
N LYS A 57 10.01 -7.84 -7.43
CA LYS A 57 10.59 -9.15 -7.18
C LYS A 57 9.50 -10.19 -6.91
N VAL A 58 9.44 -11.22 -7.75
CA VAL A 58 8.62 -12.41 -7.54
C VAL A 58 9.53 -13.55 -7.13
N GLY A 59 9.33 -14.07 -5.93
CA GLY A 59 10.04 -15.24 -5.43
C GLY A 59 9.22 -16.50 -5.68
N VAL A 60 9.82 -17.49 -6.32
CA VAL A 60 9.19 -18.79 -6.60
C VAL A 60 9.94 -19.89 -5.85
N GLU A 61 9.21 -20.63 -5.02
CA GLU A 61 9.72 -21.79 -4.28
C GLU A 61 9.19 -23.08 -4.90
N CYS A 62 10.08 -24.04 -5.14
CA CYS A 62 9.76 -25.29 -5.83
C CYS A 62 9.86 -26.49 -4.88
N THR A 63 8.80 -27.28 -4.78
CA THR A 63 8.78 -28.49 -3.95
C THR A 63 8.49 -29.76 -4.76
N ALA A 64 9.34 -30.77 -4.54
CA ALA A 64 9.20 -32.11 -5.11
C ALA A 64 8.82 -33.17 -4.05
N ILE A 65 8.29 -32.73 -2.90
CA ILE A 65 7.82 -33.64 -1.85
C ILE A 65 6.68 -34.49 -2.41
N GLY A 66 6.78 -35.82 -2.29
CA GLY A 66 5.81 -36.77 -2.88
C GLY A 66 4.40 -36.78 -2.26
N ARG A 67 4.13 -35.90 -1.29
CA ARG A 67 2.82 -35.73 -0.65
C ARG A 67 2.39 -34.27 -0.74
N PRO A 68 1.07 -33.99 -0.72
CA PRO A 68 0.58 -32.61 -0.72
C PRO A 68 1.20 -31.78 0.38
N LEU A 69 1.55 -30.53 0.03
CA LEU A 69 2.22 -29.61 0.94
C LEU A 69 1.30 -29.20 2.10
N THR A 70 1.80 -29.30 3.33
CA THR A 70 1.05 -29.01 4.56
C THR A 70 1.25 -27.57 5.02
N VAL A 71 0.43 -27.11 5.95
CA VAL A 71 0.51 -25.77 6.57
C VAL A 71 1.89 -25.46 7.16
N GLY A 72 2.54 -26.45 7.78
CA GLY A 72 3.87 -26.26 8.37
C GLY A 72 4.94 -25.99 7.31
N LYS A 73 4.94 -26.78 6.23
CA LYS A 73 5.89 -26.58 5.13
C LYS A 73 5.59 -25.30 4.35
N LEU A 74 4.32 -24.93 4.19
CA LEU A 74 3.93 -23.64 3.63
C LEU A 74 4.55 -22.49 4.43
N ALA A 75 4.41 -22.51 5.76
CA ALA A 75 4.94 -21.46 6.61
C ALA A 75 6.47 -21.33 6.47
N GLU A 76 7.19 -22.44 6.41
CA GLU A 76 8.65 -22.44 6.21
C GLU A 76 9.05 -21.78 4.88
N LEU A 77 8.35 -22.09 3.78
CA LEU A 77 8.65 -21.51 2.47
C LEU A 77 8.31 -20.01 2.42
N VAL A 78 7.19 -19.61 3.02
CA VAL A 78 6.80 -18.19 3.08
C VAL A 78 7.76 -17.37 3.93
N ASP A 79 8.24 -17.92 5.04
CA ASP A 79 9.17 -17.24 5.95
C ASP A 79 10.48 -16.84 5.25
N LYS A 80 10.95 -17.64 4.29
CA LYS A 80 12.13 -17.30 3.46
C LYS A 80 12.00 -15.97 2.73
N HIS A 81 10.79 -15.57 2.35
CA HIS A 81 10.54 -14.38 1.53
C HIS A 81 10.26 -13.12 2.35
N LYS A 82 9.91 -13.29 3.62
CA LYS A 82 9.27 -12.25 4.45
C LYS A 82 10.10 -10.97 4.58
N ASN A 83 11.42 -11.09 4.70
CA ASN A 83 12.30 -9.98 5.07
C ASN A 83 13.32 -9.61 3.97
N VAL A 84 13.26 -10.27 2.82
CA VAL A 84 14.24 -10.13 1.73
C VAL A 84 13.74 -9.27 0.57
N GLY A 85 12.63 -8.56 0.78
CA GLY A 85 12.07 -7.63 -0.21
C GLY A 85 11.37 -8.31 -1.40
N ILE A 86 10.85 -9.53 -1.23
CA ILE A 86 9.99 -10.19 -2.21
C ILE A 86 8.60 -9.54 -2.17
N ASN A 87 8.06 -9.17 -3.34
CA ASN A 87 6.74 -8.56 -3.46
C ASN A 87 5.63 -9.61 -3.63
N LYS A 88 5.90 -10.70 -4.35
CA LYS A 88 4.96 -11.80 -4.57
C LYS A 88 5.65 -13.14 -4.31
N THR A 89 4.99 -13.99 -3.53
CA THR A 89 5.44 -15.37 -3.29
C THR A 89 4.59 -16.33 -4.10
N VAL A 90 5.25 -17.15 -4.91
CA VAL A 90 4.63 -18.27 -5.64
C VAL A 90 5.25 -19.57 -5.14
N ILE A 91 4.43 -20.57 -4.84
CA ILE A 91 4.91 -21.90 -4.45
C ILE A 91 4.44 -22.91 -5.49
N VAL A 92 5.39 -23.59 -6.10
CA VAL A 92 5.17 -24.62 -7.12
C VAL A 92 5.32 -25.99 -6.49
N SER A 93 4.29 -26.82 -6.56
CA SER A 93 4.32 -28.18 -6.00
C SER A 93 3.97 -29.24 -7.04
N ARG A 94 4.79 -30.30 -7.11
CA ARG A 94 4.49 -31.47 -7.95
C ARG A 94 3.37 -32.36 -7.38
N SER A 95 3.26 -32.44 -6.05
CA SER A 95 2.24 -33.28 -5.39
C SER A 95 1.04 -32.47 -4.88
N GLY A 96 0.93 -31.20 -5.29
CA GLY A 96 -0.15 -30.30 -4.89
C GLY A 96 -0.08 -29.87 -3.42
N PHE A 97 -1.23 -29.48 -2.89
CA PHE A 97 -1.36 -28.79 -1.60
C PHE A 97 -2.50 -29.38 -0.78
N ALA A 98 -2.30 -29.49 0.54
CA ALA A 98 -3.39 -29.84 1.44
C ALA A 98 -4.43 -28.70 1.50
N GLY A 99 -5.71 -29.02 1.64
CA GLY A 99 -6.78 -28.00 1.66
C GLY A 99 -6.63 -26.98 2.80
N SER A 100 -6.04 -27.35 3.94
CA SER A 100 -5.71 -26.42 5.01
C SER A 100 -4.55 -25.48 4.66
N ALA A 101 -3.59 -25.93 3.83
CA ALA A 101 -2.51 -25.09 3.34
C ALA A 101 -3.03 -24.07 2.32
N GLN A 102 -3.92 -24.47 1.41
CA GLN A 102 -4.58 -23.57 0.45
C GLN A 102 -5.27 -22.40 1.15
N LYS A 103 -6.14 -22.69 2.13
CA LYS A 103 -6.82 -21.66 2.93
C LYS A 103 -5.88 -20.73 3.69
N LYS A 104 -4.70 -21.21 4.07
CA LYS A 104 -3.70 -20.37 4.75
C LYS A 104 -2.94 -19.51 3.74
N ALA A 105 -2.61 -20.05 2.57
CA ALA A 105 -1.91 -19.34 1.51
C ALA A 105 -2.75 -18.17 0.97
N GLU A 106 -4.05 -18.39 0.76
CA GLU A 106 -5.02 -17.35 0.41
C GLU A 106 -4.97 -16.18 1.40
N LYS A 107 -5.07 -16.46 2.70
CA LYS A 107 -4.97 -15.43 3.76
C LYS A 107 -3.61 -14.72 3.84
N LEU A 108 -2.56 -15.30 3.25
CA LEU A 108 -1.21 -14.76 3.25
C LEU A 108 -0.84 -14.08 1.93
N GLY A 109 -1.73 -14.07 0.93
CA GLY A 109 -1.41 -13.55 -0.41
C GLY A 109 -0.35 -14.38 -1.13
N VAL A 110 -0.34 -15.70 -0.92
CA VAL A 110 0.64 -16.62 -1.51
C VAL A 110 -0.01 -17.43 -2.62
N GLU A 111 0.52 -17.32 -3.84
CA GLU A 111 0.02 -18.08 -4.98
C GLU A 111 0.52 -19.53 -4.92
N LEU A 112 -0.41 -20.48 -4.94
CA LEU A 112 -0.09 -21.91 -4.97
C LEU A 112 -0.37 -22.46 -6.36
N ILE A 113 0.65 -23.04 -7.00
CA ILE A 113 0.53 -23.56 -8.37
C ILE A 113 1.04 -25.00 -8.46
N ALA A 114 0.30 -25.85 -9.18
CA ALA A 114 0.76 -27.19 -9.52
C ALA A 114 1.89 -27.09 -10.56
N TYR A 115 2.85 -28.01 -10.52
CA TYR A 115 3.99 -27.99 -11.45
C TYR A 115 3.57 -27.92 -12.93
N GLU A 116 2.61 -28.73 -13.35
CA GLU A 116 2.11 -28.77 -14.72
C GLU A 116 1.47 -27.43 -15.12
N ALA A 117 0.69 -26.82 -14.22
CA ALA A 117 0.11 -25.49 -14.44
C ALA A 117 1.19 -24.40 -14.49
N ALA A 118 2.26 -24.51 -13.71
CA ALA A 118 3.38 -23.57 -13.71
C ALA A 118 4.16 -23.58 -15.02
N MET A 119 4.24 -24.73 -15.70
CA MET A 119 4.85 -24.85 -17.02
C MET A 119 4.04 -24.14 -18.11
N GLU A 120 2.73 -24.04 -17.96
CA GLU A 120 1.81 -23.45 -18.94
C GLU A 120 1.40 -22.01 -18.60
N LYS A 121 1.75 -21.51 -17.40
CA LYS A 121 1.41 -20.17 -16.93
C LYS A 121 2.07 -19.09 -17.80
N ASP A 122 1.28 -18.11 -18.22
CA ASP A 122 1.79 -16.86 -18.80
C ASP A 122 2.40 -15.99 -17.68
N TRP A 123 3.66 -16.29 -17.34
CA TRP A 123 4.40 -15.56 -16.31
C TRP A 123 4.49 -14.04 -16.57
N PRO A 124 4.72 -13.57 -17.82
CA PRO A 124 4.67 -12.15 -18.16
C PRO A 124 3.34 -11.44 -17.88
N LEU A 125 2.19 -12.14 -17.94
CA LEU A 125 0.89 -11.52 -17.73
C LEU A 125 0.80 -10.82 -16.37
N ASP A 126 1.33 -11.44 -15.31
CA ASP A 126 1.30 -10.86 -13.96
C ASP A 126 2.05 -9.51 -13.93
N PHE A 127 3.19 -9.42 -14.62
CA PHE A 127 3.99 -8.20 -14.77
C PHE A 127 3.28 -7.16 -15.65
N LYS A 128 2.66 -7.57 -16.76
CA LYS A 128 1.88 -6.69 -17.64
C LYS A 128 0.66 -6.08 -16.93
N VAL A 129 -0.01 -6.84 -16.07
CA VAL A 129 -1.10 -6.30 -15.25
C VAL A 129 -0.55 -5.25 -14.29
N MET A 130 0.61 -5.49 -13.68
CA MET A 130 1.27 -4.51 -12.79
C MET A 130 1.81 -3.28 -13.52
N SER A 131 2.23 -3.39 -14.79
CA SER A 131 2.69 -2.22 -15.58
C SER A 131 1.58 -1.27 -15.99
N ASN A 132 0.33 -1.73 -15.94
CA ASN A 132 -0.84 -0.86 -16.06
C ASN A 132 -1.17 -0.11 -14.76
N ILE A 133 -0.50 -0.44 -13.64
CA ILE A 133 -0.71 0.25 -12.37
C ILE A 133 0.00 1.59 -12.41
N LYS A 134 -0.78 2.66 -12.48
CA LYS A 134 -0.30 4.03 -12.34
C LYS A 134 -0.47 4.46 -10.89
N PRO A 135 0.62 4.62 -10.11
CA PRO A 135 0.50 5.15 -8.76
C PRO A 135 -0.12 6.54 -8.82
N VAL A 136 -0.96 6.87 -7.85
CA VAL A 136 -1.59 8.18 -7.77
C VAL A 136 -1.36 8.79 -6.40
N HIS A 137 -1.05 10.08 -6.38
CA HIS A 137 -1.06 10.89 -5.17
C HIS A 137 -2.43 11.48 -4.99
N VAL A 138 -3.02 11.29 -3.81
CA VAL A 138 -4.25 11.99 -3.42
C VAL A 138 -3.90 13.01 -2.35
N SER A 139 -4.13 14.29 -2.64
CA SER A 139 -4.09 15.34 -1.64
C SER A 139 -5.50 15.66 -1.15
N CYS A 140 -5.60 16.02 0.13
CA CYS A 140 -6.83 16.54 0.73
C CYS A 140 -6.49 17.87 1.39
N GLU A 141 -7.13 18.94 0.95
CA GLU A 141 -6.92 20.28 1.47
C GLU A 141 -8.20 20.77 2.14
N LEU A 142 -8.10 21.17 3.41
CA LEU A 142 -9.19 21.86 4.09
C LEU A 142 -9.36 23.25 3.47
N MET A 143 -10.57 23.59 3.05
CA MET A 143 -10.88 24.91 2.55
C MET A 143 -10.85 25.93 3.69
N PRO A 144 -10.43 27.19 3.41
CA PRO A 144 -10.26 28.21 4.45
C PRO A 144 -11.57 28.58 5.16
N ASP A 145 -12.70 28.43 4.47
CA ASP A 145 -14.01 28.64 5.06
C ASP A 145 -14.39 27.42 5.91
N LEU A 146 -14.25 27.58 7.23
CA LEU A 146 -14.67 26.61 8.23
C LEU A 146 -15.87 27.15 9.04
N PRO A 147 -17.11 26.88 8.61
CA PRO A 147 -18.29 27.16 9.41
C PRO A 147 -18.26 26.39 10.74
N LEU A 148 -18.48 27.10 11.84
CA LEU A 148 -18.52 26.55 13.19
C LEU A 148 -19.88 26.80 13.82
N ALA A 149 -20.44 25.78 14.45
CA ALA A 149 -21.61 25.92 15.31
C ALA A 149 -21.13 26.15 16.74
N LEU A 150 -21.40 27.35 17.29
CA LEU A 150 -21.00 27.72 18.64
C LEU A 150 -21.97 27.15 19.68
N ALA A 151 -21.44 26.78 20.84
CA ALA A 151 -22.27 26.53 22.00
C ALA A 151 -22.95 27.84 22.45
N LYS A 152 -24.07 27.72 23.16
CA LYS A 152 -24.73 28.87 23.78
C LYS A 152 -23.73 29.67 24.63
N GLU A 153 -23.78 31.01 24.53
CA GLU A 153 -22.89 31.95 25.24
C GLU A 153 -21.40 31.88 24.83
N SER A 154 -21.03 31.08 23.83
CA SER A 154 -19.68 31.11 23.24
C SER A 154 -19.56 32.18 22.17
N SER A 155 -18.37 32.77 22.05
CA SER A 155 -18.04 33.80 21.05
C SER A 155 -16.69 33.51 20.42
N LEU A 156 -16.52 33.96 19.18
CA LEU A 156 -15.23 33.98 18.48
C LEU A 156 -14.54 35.36 18.59
N ASP A 157 -14.95 36.21 19.53
CA ASP A 157 -14.28 37.48 19.77
C ASP A 157 -12.80 37.28 20.14
N GLY A 158 -11.91 37.90 19.36
CA GLY A 158 -10.46 37.75 19.53
C GLY A 158 -9.83 36.59 18.77
N PHE A 159 -10.61 35.86 17.95
CA PHE A 159 -10.12 34.94 16.93
C PHE A 159 -9.86 35.72 15.62
N THR A 160 -8.80 35.37 14.89
CA THR A 160 -8.36 36.06 13.66
C THR A 160 -8.27 35.09 12.48
N ASN A 161 -8.91 35.43 11.36
CA ASN A 161 -8.88 34.62 10.14
C ASN A 161 -7.44 34.28 9.70
N GLY A 162 -7.24 33.05 9.24
CA GLY A 162 -5.94 32.56 8.75
C GLY A 162 -5.03 31.93 9.82
N GLU A 163 -5.44 31.91 11.10
CA GLU A 163 -4.74 31.14 12.13
C GLU A 163 -5.37 29.76 12.33
N ASP A 164 -4.53 28.75 12.51
CA ASP A 164 -4.99 27.44 12.97
C ASP A 164 -5.02 27.42 14.49
N TYR A 165 -6.20 27.13 15.05
CA TYR A 165 -6.46 27.15 16.48
C TYR A 165 -6.19 25.78 17.11
N THR A 166 -6.00 25.73 18.42
CA THR A 166 -5.82 24.44 19.11
C THR A 166 -7.16 23.92 19.60
N VAL A 167 -7.46 22.66 19.31
CA VAL A 167 -8.51 21.90 20.01
C VAL A 167 -7.94 21.45 21.35
N VAL A 168 -8.45 22.03 22.45
CA VAL A 168 -7.86 21.89 23.79
C VAL A 168 -7.86 20.44 24.26
N GLU A 169 -8.98 19.74 24.08
CA GLU A 169 -9.19 18.36 24.53
C GLU A 169 -8.28 17.37 23.81
N HIS A 170 -7.83 17.72 22.60
CA HIS A 170 -7.03 16.84 21.73
C HIS A 170 -5.58 17.31 21.58
N HIS A 171 -5.21 18.43 22.19
CA HIS A 171 -3.86 19.01 22.16
C HIS A 171 -3.26 19.15 20.75
N LYS A 172 -4.08 19.48 19.76
CA LYS A 172 -3.65 19.58 18.36
C LYS A 172 -4.36 20.69 17.60
N PRO A 173 -3.81 21.15 16.46
CA PRO A 173 -4.48 22.14 15.62
C PRO A 173 -5.84 21.65 15.10
N VAL A 174 -6.75 22.58 14.81
CA VAL A 174 -8.10 22.28 14.29
C VAL A 174 -8.00 21.55 12.97
N SER A 175 -7.09 21.97 12.08
CA SER A 175 -6.88 21.29 10.79
C SER A 175 -6.52 19.82 10.97
N GLN A 176 -5.58 19.52 11.88
CA GLN A 176 -5.16 18.15 12.19
C GLN A 176 -6.28 17.34 12.83
N PHE A 177 -7.01 17.92 13.77
CA PHE A 177 -8.14 17.25 14.42
C PHE A 177 -9.24 16.87 13.42
N LEU A 178 -9.66 17.80 12.56
CA LEU A 178 -10.69 17.57 11.54
C LEU A 178 -10.23 16.54 10.50
N PHE A 179 -8.95 16.57 10.16
CA PHE A 179 -8.35 15.59 9.27
C PHE A 179 -8.37 14.16 9.86
N GLU A 180 -8.04 14.00 11.15
CA GLU A 180 -8.11 12.70 11.83
C GLU A 180 -9.54 12.18 11.93
N LEU A 181 -10.50 13.06 12.21
CA LEU A 181 -11.92 12.72 12.20
C LEU A 181 -12.35 12.19 10.82
N LEU A 182 -12.01 12.92 9.76
CA LEU A 182 -12.26 12.50 8.37
C LEU A 182 -11.64 11.13 8.08
N SER A 183 -10.37 10.94 8.44
CA SER A 183 -9.63 9.69 8.21
C SER A 183 -10.21 8.49 8.98
N SER A 184 -10.70 8.72 10.20
CA SER A 184 -11.33 7.68 11.01
C SER A 184 -12.64 7.18 10.39
N LYS A 185 -13.43 8.09 9.81
CA LYS A 185 -14.71 7.80 9.16
C LYS A 185 -14.53 6.99 7.87
N THR A 186 -13.42 7.21 7.17
CA THR A 186 -13.10 6.49 5.94
C THR A 186 -12.33 5.18 6.18
N GLY A 187 -12.06 4.80 7.44
CA GLY A 187 -11.29 3.60 7.76
C GLY A 187 -9.85 3.66 7.21
N GLY A 188 -9.27 4.86 7.10
CA GLY A 188 -7.96 5.09 6.49
C GLY A 188 -7.96 5.09 4.95
N LEU A 189 -9.08 4.75 4.30
CA LEU A 189 -9.24 4.84 2.85
C LEU A 189 -9.61 6.27 2.48
N MET A 190 -8.61 7.13 2.34
CA MET A 190 -8.77 8.55 1.98
C MET A 190 -9.39 8.82 0.62
N LEU A 191 -9.69 7.78 -0.17
CA LEU A 191 -10.42 7.89 -1.42
C LEU A 191 -11.91 7.73 -1.15
N PRO A 192 -12.71 8.81 -1.14
CA PRO A 192 -14.13 8.67 -1.33
C PRO A 192 -14.43 7.80 -2.54
N PRO A 193 -15.48 6.95 -2.50
CA PRO A 193 -15.83 6.02 -3.58
C PRO A 193 -15.99 6.69 -4.97
N TYR A 194 -16.22 8.00 -5.00
CA TYR A 194 -16.46 8.81 -6.20
C TYR A 194 -15.19 9.38 -6.86
N LEU A 195 -14.00 9.24 -6.26
CA LEU A 195 -12.72 9.67 -6.87
C LEU A 195 -12.14 8.68 -7.90
N ASN A 196 -12.90 7.65 -8.28
CA ASN A 196 -12.54 6.70 -9.33
C ASN A 196 -12.68 7.23 -10.76
N THR A 197 -12.87 8.54 -10.94
CA THR A 197 -13.04 9.14 -12.26
C THR A 197 -11.78 9.90 -12.69
N GLU A 198 -11.40 9.76 -13.95
CA GLU A 198 -10.29 10.52 -14.58
C GLU A 198 -10.47 12.05 -14.45
N HIS A 199 -11.68 12.52 -14.12
CA HIS A 199 -12.03 13.93 -13.92
C HIS A 199 -11.36 14.59 -12.71
N ALA A 200 -10.77 13.84 -11.78
CA ALA A 200 -10.07 14.41 -10.62
C ALA A 200 -8.65 14.92 -10.94
N GLU A 201 -8.15 14.67 -12.14
CA GLU A 201 -6.90 15.25 -12.64
C GLU A 201 -7.20 16.70 -13.08
N ASN A 202 -6.76 17.68 -12.28
CA ASN A 202 -6.73 19.14 -12.50
C ASN A 202 -7.65 20.01 -11.62
N GLU A 203 -8.97 19.76 -11.55
CA GLU A 203 -9.89 20.67 -10.84
C GLU A 203 -10.09 20.31 -9.36
N GLY A 204 -9.86 19.04 -9.01
CA GLY A 204 -10.17 18.50 -7.69
C GLY A 204 -11.66 18.32 -7.47
N VAL A 205 -12.02 17.51 -6.47
CA VAL A 205 -13.42 17.26 -6.09
C VAL A 205 -13.66 17.86 -4.72
N SER A 206 -14.54 18.85 -4.68
CA SER A 206 -14.99 19.48 -3.44
C SER A 206 -16.06 18.63 -2.76
N PHE A 207 -15.97 18.51 -1.45
CA PHE A 207 -17.01 17.91 -0.62
C PHE A 207 -17.04 18.59 0.75
N SER A 208 -18.18 18.48 1.42
CA SER A 208 -18.38 19.05 2.75
C SER A 208 -18.86 17.97 3.71
N GLU A 209 -18.42 18.08 4.95
CA GLU A 209 -18.87 17.22 6.05
C GLU A 209 -19.61 18.07 7.08
N ASN A 210 -20.46 17.42 7.88
CA ASN A 210 -21.15 18.07 8.99
C ASN A 210 -20.88 17.26 10.25
N TRP A 211 -20.14 17.87 11.18
CA TRP A 211 -19.75 17.25 12.43
C TRP A 211 -20.56 17.84 13.57
N SER A 212 -21.02 16.97 14.46
CA SER A 212 -21.64 17.33 15.73
C SER A 212 -20.75 16.86 16.88
N PHE A 213 -20.47 17.75 17.82
CA PHE A 213 -19.62 17.48 18.97
C PHE A 213 -20.46 17.41 20.25
N ALA A 214 -20.53 16.20 20.82
CA ALA A 214 -21.17 15.93 22.10
C ALA A 214 -20.23 15.04 22.94
N PRO A 215 -19.54 15.58 23.96
CA PRO A 215 -19.64 16.96 24.47
C PRO A 215 -19.06 18.03 23.52
N PRO A 216 -19.37 19.33 23.72
CA PRO A 216 -18.76 20.41 22.96
C PRO A 216 -17.23 20.42 23.13
N ILE A 217 -16.50 20.78 22.08
CA ILE A 217 -15.03 20.93 22.13
C ILE A 217 -14.62 22.39 22.28
N THR A 218 -13.44 22.64 22.84
CA THR A 218 -12.93 23.98 23.13
C THR A 218 -11.83 24.34 22.13
N LEU A 219 -12.05 25.39 21.36
CA LEU A 219 -11.01 26.03 20.56
C LEU A 219 -10.24 27.02 21.42
N ARG A 220 -8.92 27.06 21.26
CA ARG A 220 -8.03 28.05 21.86
C ARG A 220 -7.21 28.76 20.80
N SER A 221 -7.28 30.08 20.79
CA SER A 221 -6.44 30.93 19.96
C SER A 221 -5.03 31.09 20.52
N LYS A 222 -4.10 31.62 19.72
CA LYS A 222 -2.72 31.91 20.17
C LYS A 222 -2.65 32.94 21.30
N ASN A 223 -3.58 33.90 21.31
CA ASN A 223 -3.68 34.91 22.38
C ASN A 223 -4.42 34.40 23.64
N GLY A 224 -4.74 33.10 23.70
CA GLY A 224 -5.31 32.45 24.88
C GLY A 224 -6.82 32.59 25.04
N LYS A 225 -7.53 33.18 24.07
CA LYS A 225 -9.00 33.20 24.04
C LYS A 225 -9.55 31.81 23.72
N THR A 226 -10.73 31.53 24.24
CA THR A 226 -11.39 30.23 24.05
C THR A 226 -12.82 30.38 23.58
N ALA A 227 -13.27 29.40 22.79
CA ALA A 227 -14.64 29.29 22.31
C ALA A 227 -15.08 27.83 22.36
N LYS A 228 -16.31 27.55 22.80
CA LYS A 228 -16.87 26.19 22.73
C LYS A 228 -17.67 26.03 21.45
N ILE A 229 -17.42 24.94 20.74
CA ILE A 229 -18.13 24.58 19.51
C ILE A 229 -18.86 23.25 19.68
N ILE A 230 -20.08 23.21 19.16
CA ILE A 230 -20.97 22.04 19.14
C ILE A 230 -21.00 21.36 17.77
N GLY A 231 -20.37 21.96 16.77
CA GLY A 231 -20.25 21.38 15.45
C GLY A 231 -19.35 22.17 14.52
N ALA A 232 -18.99 21.55 13.40
CA ALA A 232 -18.20 22.16 12.33
C ALA A 232 -18.65 21.60 10.98
N SER A 233 -18.63 22.45 9.95
CA SER A 233 -18.98 22.06 8.57
C SER A 233 -17.82 22.26 7.60
N PRO A 234 -16.69 21.53 7.77
CA PRO A 234 -15.53 21.70 6.92
C PRO A 234 -15.84 21.31 5.47
N SER A 235 -15.34 22.12 4.55
CA SER A 235 -15.26 21.75 3.14
C SER A 235 -13.82 21.42 2.80
N TYR A 236 -13.63 20.47 1.90
CA TYR A 236 -12.33 19.96 1.52
C TYR A 236 -12.27 19.82 0.01
N ILE A 237 -11.06 19.93 -0.54
CA ILE A 237 -10.77 19.64 -1.95
C ILE A 237 -9.85 18.43 -2.00
N TYR A 238 -10.33 17.36 -2.62
CA TYR A 238 -9.46 16.23 -2.99
C TYR A 238 -8.86 16.46 -4.36
N ARG A 239 -7.57 16.20 -4.54
CA ARG A 239 -6.94 16.12 -5.87
C ARG A 239 -6.28 14.78 -6.06
N ARG A 240 -6.51 14.14 -7.20
CA ARG A 240 -5.82 12.93 -7.63
C ARG A 240 -4.82 13.32 -8.70
N THR A 241 -3.54 13.02 -8.47
CA THR A 241 -2.46 13.26 -9.43
C THR A 241 -1.80 11.94 -9.75
N THR A 242 -1.84 11.51 -11.01
CA THR A 242 -1.06 10.36 -11.45
C THR A 242 0.42 10.65 -11.29
N LEU A 243 1.12 9.74 -10.62
CA LEU A 243 2.56 9.83 -10.41
C LEU A 243 3.29 9.21 -11.59
N VAL A 244 4.30 9.92 -12.10
CA VAL A 244 5.19 9.44 -13.15
C VAL A 244 6.45 8.88 -12.49
N GLY A 245 6.93 7.73 -12.99
CA GLY A 245 7.88 6.80 -12.36
C GLY A 245 9.26 7.30 -11.94
N ASP A 246 9.57 8.59 -12.08
CA ASP A 246 10.83 9.19 -11.61
C ASP A 246 10.58 10.10 -10.40
N LEU A 247 10.23 9.51 -9.27
CA LEU A 247 9.91 10.27 -8.06
C LEU A 247 11.18 10.59 -7.26
N LYS A 248 11.64 11.84 -7.33
CA LYS A 248 12.75 12.34 -6.49
C LYS A 248 12.28 12.55 -5.05
N ALA A 249 13.12 12.13 -4.10
CA ALA A 249 12.94 12.24 -2.65
C ALA A 249 12.47 13.64 -2.17
N GLY A 250 12.82 14.75 -2.83
CA GLY A 250 12.45 16.09 -2.35
C GLY A 250 11.01 16.55 -2.59
N ILE A 251 10.22 15.85 -3.43
CA ILE A 251 8.89 16.34 -3.87
C ILE A 251 7.81 16.15 -2.80
N TYR A 252 8.00 15.20 -1.88
CA TYR A 252 6.99 14.78 -0.90
C TYR A 252 7.32 15.09 0.55
N ASN A 253 8.44 15.76 0.84
CA ASN A 253 8.87 16.07 2.22
C ASN A 253 7.81 16.83 3.05
N ASN A 254 6.76 17.37 2.42
CA ASN A 254 5.62 18.02 3.07
C ASN A 254 4.24 17.58 2.51
N ARG A 255 4.14 16.45 1.79
CA ARG A 255 2.87 16.02 1.16
C ARG A 255 2.52 14.60 1.58
N MET A 256 1.41 14.47 2.30
CA MET A 256 0.88 13.17 2.71
C MET A 256 0.53 12.35 1.45
N VAL A 257 1.21 11.21 1.27
CA VAL A 257 0.97 10.34 0.12
C VAL A 257 -0.15 9.37 0.48
N ALA A 258 -1.29 9.51 -0.19
CA ALA A 258 -2.37 8.53 -0.06
C ALA A 258 -2.00 7.23 -0.79
N SER A 259 -2.32 6.11 -0.15
CA SER A 259 -2.27 4.78 -0.73
C SER A 259 -3.50 4.53 -1.61
N SER A 260 -3.31 3.92 -2.77
CA SER A 260 -4.43 3.41 -3.58
C SER A 260 -4.65 1.94 -3.28
N VAL A 261 -5.90 1.55 -3.06
CA VAL A 261 -6.36 0.16 -3.12
C VAL A 261 -6.94 -0.06 -4.51
N LEU A 262 -6.33 -0.94 -5.31
CA LEU A 262 -6.90 -1.33 -6.60
C LEU A 262 -8.13 -2.20 -6.36
N LYS A 263 -9.31 -1.72 -6.76
CA LYS A 263 -10.43 -2.63 -7.01
C LYS A 263 -10.40 -3.10 -8.46
N SER A 264 -10.23 -4.41 -8.59
CA SER A 264 -10.33 -5.29 -9.77
C SER A 264 -9.28 -5.12 -10.87
N ASN A 265 -8.42 -6.13 -11.03
CA ASN A 265 -7.76 -6.53 -12.29
C ASN A 265 -7.29 -8.01 -12.19
N GLY A 266 -8.23 -8.95 -12.06
CA GLY A 266 -7.92 -10.37 -11.98
C GLY A 266 -7.40 -10.79 -10.60
N ILE A 267 -6.31 -11.58 -10.57
CA ILE A 267 -5.71 -12.20 -9.37
C ILE A 267 -5.05 -11.22 -8.39
N PHE A 268 -5.18 -9.90 -8.59
CA PHE A 268 -4.55 -8.86 -7.76
C PHE A 268 -5.61 -8.00 -7.04
N LYS A 269 -6.77 -8.58 -6.77
CA LYS A 269 -7.95 -7.91 -6.21
C LYS A 269 -7.62 -7.32 -4.84
N GLU A 270 -7.72 -5.99 -4.70
CA GLU A 270 -7.40 -5.22 -3.48
C GLU A 270 -5.92 -4.97 -3.17
N SER A 271 -5.02 -5.16 -4.15
CA SER A 271 -3.60 -4.79 -4.00
C SER A 271 -3.44 -3.32 -3.59
N ARG A 272 -2.67 -3.08 -2.52
CA ARG A 272 -2.40 -1.78 -1.93
C ARG A 272 -0.95 -1.38 -2.16
N PHE A 273 -0.75 -0.26 -2.84
CA PHE A 273 0.53 0.42 -2.88
C PHE A 273 0.52 1.50 -1.80
N THR A 274 1.38 1.37 -0.80
CA THR A 274 1.57 2.37 0.24
C THR A 274 2.95 2.97 0.09
N ILE A 275 3.00 4.21 -0.36
CA ILE A 275 4.21 5.02 -0.27
C ILE A 275 4.03 5.88 0.97
N SER A 276 4.85 5.69 2.00
CA SER A 276 4.90 6.59 3.14
C SER A 276 6.20 7.38 3.11
N SER A 277 6.09 8.68 3.34
CA SER A 277 7.22 9.56 3.59
C SER A 277 7.15 9.96 5.05
N ASP A 278 8.18 9.63 5.82
CA ASP A 278 8.29 10.08 7.20
C ASP A 278 9.38 11.14 7.29
N THR A 279 9.07 12.27 7.91
CA THR A 279 10.05 13.33 8.15
C THR A 279 10.46 13.23 9.60
N ASN A 280 11.67 12.75 9.86
CA ASN A 280 12.15 12.63 11.23
C ASN A 280 12.34 14.03 11.86
N GLN A 281 12.50 14.07 13.19
CA GLN A 281 12.63 15.32 13.96
C GLN A 281 13.82 16.22 13.53
N ASN A 282 14.75 15.70 12.71
CA ASN A 282 15.90 16.42 12.18
C ASN A 282 15.70 16.91 10.74
N GLY A 283 14.49 16.79 10.19
CA GLY A 283 14.18 17.19 8.81
C GLY A 283 14.78 16.27 7.73
N GLN A 284 15.29 15.11 8.12
CA GLN A 284 15.68 14.07 7.16
C GLN A 284 14.47 13.22 6.83
N SER A 285 14.09 13.22 5.56
CA SER A 285 12.95 12.46 5.06
C SER A 285 13.41 11.08 4.62
N GLY A 286 12.85 10.04 5.24
CA GLY A 286 12.97 8.66 4.80
C GLY A 286 11.68 8.24 4.10
N PHE A 287 11.79 7.44 3.04
CA PHE A 287 10.63 6.87 2.35
C PHE A 287 10.57 5.38 2.63
N SER A 288 9.38 4.90 2.94
CA SER A 288 9.08 3.47 2.95
C SER A 288 8.04 3.20 1.88
N LEU A 289 8.41 2.40 0.90
CA LEU A 289 7.50 1.89 -0.11
C LEU A 289 7.13 0.46 0.30
N SER A 290 5.86 0.23 0.59
CA SER A 290 5.32 -1.12 0.74
C SER A 290 4.26 -1.37 -0.33
N LEU A 291 4.53 -2.35 -1.18
CA LEU A 291 3.55 -2.94 -2.06
C LEU A 291 2.99 -4.17 -1.36
N SER A 292 1.69 -4.14 -1.05
CA SER A 292 0.94 -5.32 -0.61
C SER A 292 0.10 -5.78 -1.79
N LEU A 293 0.48 -6.89 -2.41
CA LEU A 293 -0.35 -7.55 -3.42
C LEU A 293 -1.38 -8.40 -2.70
N ASP A 294 -2.65 -8.18 -2.98
CA ASP A 294 -3.71 -9.07 -2.53
C ASP A 294 -4.00 -10.03 -3.68
N THR A 295 -3.72 -11.33 -3.46
CA THR A 295 -3.65 -12.34 -4.51
C THR A 295 -4.90 -13.24 -4.60
N ASP A 296 -6.04 -12.74 -4.13
CA ASP A 296 -7.37 -13.37 -4.21
C ASP A 296 -7.66 -14.08 -5.55
#